data_AF-A0A6L8G189-F1
#
_entry.id   AF-A0A6L8G189-F1
#
_cell.length_a   1.000
_cell.length_b   1.000
_cell.length_c   1.000
_cell.angle_alpha   90.00
_cell.angle_beta   90.00
_cell.angle_gamma   90.00
#
_symmetry.space_group_name_H-M   'P 1'
#
loop_
_entity.id
_entity.type
_entity.pdbx_description
1 polymer ?
#
loop_
_entity_poly.entity_id
_entity_poly.type
_entity_poly.pdbx_seq_one_letter_code
_entity_poly.pdbx_strand_id
1 'polypeptide(L)'
;AAVELVGVEAGGRGLETGDHASRLAGLVGTPGVAQGYKTFFFQDAEGQMRHTHSVAAGLDYIGVSPILAHLAEIGRVRIEAATDQEVIAALKRMMRSEGIIGALESTHALAGALREVGAMTPDQVVLIGLSGRGDKDIFTIADALADENWQRFLADKVSRS
;
A
#
# COMPACT_ATOMS: atom_id res chain seq x y z
N ALA A 1 -18.73 -17.32 -14.96
CA ALA A 1 -18.52 -16.11 -14.13
C ALA A 1 -17.03 -15.79 -14.13
N ALA A 2 -16.65 -14.52 -14.31
CA ALA A 2 -15.25 -14.10 -14.26
C ALA A 2 -14.89 -13.64 -12.85
N VAL A 3 -13.69 -13.97 -12.39
CA VAL A 3 -13.16 -13.53 -11.07
C VAL A 3 -12.62 -12.12 -11.20
N GLU A 4 -13.12 -11.21 -10.37
CA GLU A 4 -12.61 -9.85 -10.27
C GLU A 4 -11.19 -9.86 -9.67
N LEU A 5 -10.31 -9.04 -10.24
CA LEU A 5 -8.95 -8.85 -9.74
C LEU A 5 -8.80 -7.40 -9.33
N VAL A 6 -8.32 -7.19 -8.11
CA VAL A 6 -8.11 -5.86 -7.53
C VAL A 6 -6.65 -5.73 -7.10
N GLY A 7 -5.99 -4.69 -7.57
CA GLY A 7 -4.66 -4.27 -7.10
C GLY A 7 -4.80 -3.02 -6.24
N VAL A 8 -4.12 -2.96 -5.10
CA VAL A 8 -4.17 -1.79 -4.21
C VAL A 8 -2.79 -1.15 -4.14
N GLU A 9 -2.67 0.08 -4.66
CA GLU A 9 -1.47 0.89 -4.58
C GLU A 9 -1.38 1.68 -3.26
N ALA A 10 -0.18 2.15 -2.94
CA ALA A 10 0.04 2.98 -1.76
C ALA A 10 -0.47 4.41 -2.02
N GLY A 11 -1.58 4.75 -1.36
CA GLY A 11 -2.18 6.08 -1.37
C GLY A 11 -1.48 7.07 -0.44
N GLY A 12 -0.47 6.65 0.31
CA GLY A 12 0.35 7.49 1.17
C GLY A 12 -0.50 8.36 2.10
N ARG A 13 -0.22 9.67 2.12
CA ARG A 13 -0.96 10.65 2.95
C ARG A 13 -2.29 11.09 2.33
N GLY A 14 -2.64 10.59 1.16
CA GLY A 14 -3.81 10.99 0.36
C GLY A 14 -3.40 11.27 -1.07
N LEU A 15 -4.21 10.84 -2.04
CA LEU A 15 -3.91 11.01 -3.47
C LEU A 15 -3.87 12.49 -3.88
N GLU A 16 -4.70 13.31 -3.26
CA GLU A 16 -4.79 14.75 -3.48
C GLU A 16 -3.56 15.52 -2.98
N THR A 17 -2.78 14.93 -2.07
CA THR A 17 -1.61 15.59 -1.48
C THR A 17 -0.39 15.54 -2.41
N GLY A 18 -0.35 14.59 -3.35
CA GLY A 18 0.85 14.25 -4.11
C GLY A 18 1.89 13.47 -3.32
N ASP A 19 1.73 13.27 -2.02
CA ASP A 19 2.59 12.45 -1.15
C ASP A 19 2.08 11.00 -1.11
N HIS A 20 2.23 10.30 -2.24
CA HIS A 20 1.81 8.91 -2.39
C HIS A 20 2.66 8.16 -3.42
N ALA A 21 2.51 6.83 -3.48
CA ALA A 21 3.14 5.96 -4.47
C ALA A 21 2.10 5.23 -5.32
N SER A 22 1.02 5.94 -5.69
CA SER A 22 -0.05 5.43 -6.55
C SER A 22 0.00 6.09 -7.92
N ARG A 23 0.36 5.30 -8.94
CA ARG A 23 0.52 5.77 -10.32
C ARG A 23 -0.79 5.62 -11.09
N LEU A 24 -1.46 4.48 -10.93
CA LEU A 24 -2.62 4.09 -11.72
C LEU A 24 -3.92 4.52 -11.05
N ALA A 25 -4.13 4.24 -9.75
CA ALA A 25 -5.34 4.68 -9.06
C ALA A 25 -5.39 6.21 -8.88
N GLY A 26 -4.24 6.85 -8.64
CA GLY A 26 -4.12 8.30 -8.60
C GLY A 26 -4.27 9.00 -9.96
N LEU A 27 -4.23 8.28 -11.08
CA LEU A 27 -4.24 8.84 -12.45
C LEU A 27 -3.16 9.91 -12.71
N VAL A 28 -2.05 9.86 -11.97
CA VAL A 28 -0.91 10.80 -12.08
C VAL A 28 0.32 10.18 -12.73
N GLY A 29 0.33 8.86 -12.92
CA GLY A 29 1.42 8.17 -13.60
C GLY A 29 1.40 8.49 -15.10
N THR A 30 2.58 8.74 -15.67
CA THR A 30 2.73 8.96 -17.11
C THR A 30 3.68 7.93 -17.73
N PRO A 31 3.51 7.53 -19.00
CA PRO A 31 4.39 6.58 -19.66
C PRO A 31 5.84 7.07 -19.70
N GLY A 32 6.78 6.24 -19.31
CA GLY A 32 8.21 6.53 -19.32
C GLY A 32 9.06 5.27 -19.49
N VAL A 33 10.36 5.47 -19.66
CA VAL A 33 11.35 4.38 -19.71
C VAL A 33 12.42 4.67 -18.67
N ALA A 34 12.49 3.83 -17.65
CA ALA A 34 13.52 3.89 -16.63
C ALA A 34 13.81 2.49 -16.10
N GLN A 35 14.98 2.30 -15.49
CA GLN A 35 15.38 1.04 -14.86
C GLN A 35 15.26 -0.19 -15.78
N GLY A 36 15.39 0.00 -17.09
CA GLY A 36 15.40 -1.06 -18.10
C GLY A 36 14.04 -1.47 -18.65
N TYR A 37 12.94 -0.78 -18.34
CA TYR A 37 11.62 -1.14 -18.85
C TYR A 37 10.70 0.07 -19.09
N LYS A 38 9.67 -0.11 -19.93
CA LYS A 38 8.65 0.90 -20.24
C LYS A 38 7.39 0.64 -19.41
N THR A 39 6.93 1.63 -18.67
CA THR A 39 5.71 1.58 -17.85
C THR A 39 5.21 2.98 -17.50
N PHE A 40 4.25 3.09 -16.58
CA PHE A 40 3.90 4.33 -15.92
C PHE A 40 4.82 4.63 -14.75
N PHE A 41 5.31 5.87 -14.69
CA PHE A 41 6.14 6.41 -13.62
C PHE A 41 5.53 7.68 -13.05
N PHE A 42 5.87 7.99 -11.80
CA PHE A 42 5.63 9.31 -11.24
C PHE A 42 6.74 10.26 -11.72
N GLN A 43 6.45 11.06 -12.74
CA GLN A 43 7.43 11.97 -13.35
C GLN A 43 6.78 13.30 -13.73
N ASP A 44 7.59 14.36 -13.86
CA ASP A 44 7.16 15.66 -14.35
C ASP A 44 7.17 15.75 -15.89
N ALA A 45 6.89 16.94 -16.43
CA ALA A 45 6.80 17.18 -17.87
C ALA A 45 8.17 17.02 -18.57
N GLU A 46 9.25 17.21 -17.83
CA GLU A 46 10.64 17.06 -18.26
C GLU A 46 11.15 15.62 -18.10
N GLY A 47 10.29 14.70 -17.61
CA GLY A 47 10.62 13.29 -17.39
C GLY A 47 11.48 13.03 -16.15
N GLN A 48 11.58 14.00 -15.23
CA GLN A 48 12.27 13.81 -13.95
C GLN A 48 11.38 13.04 -12.98
N MET A 49 11.98 12.08 -12.30
CA MET A 49 11.29 11.25 -11.31
C MET A 49 10.92 12.09 -10.08
N ARG A 50 9.65 12.02 -9.68
CA ARG A 50 9.15 12.71 -8.49
C ARG A 50 9.48 11.94 -7.22
N HIS A 51 9.23 12.56 -6.07
CA HIS A 51 9.25 11.86 -4.79
C HIS A 51 7.95 11.08 -4.60
N THR A 52 8.05 9.96 -3.87
CA THR A 52 6.91 9.13 -3.47
C THR A 52 6.85 9.04 -1.96
N HIS A 53 5.71 8.57 -1.45
CA HIS A 53 5.53 8.29 -0.03
C HIS A 53 4.62 7.09 0.18
N SER A 54 4.97 6.27 1.17
CA SER A 54 4.16 5.16 1.66
C SER A 54 4.66 4.75 3.05
N VAL A 55 3.74 4.41 3.97
CA VAL A 55 4.11 3.78 5.24
C VAL A 55 4.78 2.41 5.03
N ALA A 56 4.49 1.75 3.92
CA ALA A 56 5.11 0.50 3.52
C ALA A 56 6.28 0.75 2.56
N ALA A 57 7.52 0.60 3.05
CA ALA A 57 8.73 0.82 2.25
C ALA A 57 8.77 -0.02 0.97
N GLY A 58 8.22 -1.25 0.99
CA GLY A 58 8.16 -2.11 -0.20
C GLY A 58 7.20 -1.62 -1.29
N LEU A 59 6.30 -0.68 -0.99
CA LEU A 59 5.40 -0.05 -1.97
C LEU A 59 5.79 1.39 -2.32
N ASP A 60 6.79 1.96 -1.61
CA ASP A 60 7.31 3.30 -1.86
C ASP A 60 8.22 3.30 -3.10
N TYR A 61 7.59 3.19 -4.26
CA TYR A 61 8.28 3.01 -5.53
C TYR A 61 7.69 3.87 -6.64
N ILE A 62 8.60 4.37 -7.49
CA ILE A 62 8.29 5.40 -8.49
C ILE A 62 7.55 4.89 -9.73
N GLY A 63 7.74 3.61 -10.07
CA GLY A 63 7.14 2.97 -11.23
C GLY A 63 6.06 1.97 -10.86
N VAL A 64 5.47 1.34 -11.86
CA VAL A 64 4.58 0.17 -11.70
C VAL A 64 4.99 -0.94 -12.65
N SER A 65 4.72 -2.20 -12.32
CA SER A 65 4.99 -3.31 -13.23
C SER A 65 4.31 -3.11 -14.59
N PRO A 66 5.00 -3.31 -15.74
CA PRO A 66 4.38 -3.24 -17.07
C PRO A 66 3.21 -4.21 -17.23
N ILE A 67 3.27 -5.36 -16.56
CA ILE A 67 2.21 -6.36 -16.59
C ILE A 67 0.96 -5.82 -15.87
N LEU A 68 1.14 -5.20 -14.70
CA LEU A 68 0.02 -4.61 -13.95
C LEU A 68 -0.57 -3.41 -14.68
N ALA A 69 0.28 -2.56 -15.27
CA ALA A 69 -0.15 -1.45 -16.11
C ALA A 69 -1.01 -1.94 -17.27
N HIS A 70 -0.52 -2.91 -18.04
CA HIS A 70 -1.27 -3.48 -19.17
C HIS A 70 -2.59 -4.10 -18.73
N LEU A 71 -2.60 -4.88 -17.64
CA LEU A 71 -3.82 -5.51 -17.12
C LEU A 71 -4.85 -4.47 -16.65
N ALA A 72 -4.40 -3.33 -16.10
CA ALA A 72 -5.28 -2.22 -15.75
C ALA A 72 -5.84 -1.52 -17.01
N GLU A 73 -4.98 -1.24 -18.00
CA GLU A 73 -5.38 -0.59 -19.26
C GLU A 73 -6.46 -1.38 -20.02
N ILE A 74 -6.38 -2.72 -20.05
CA ILE A 74 -7.40 -3.57 -20.70
C ILE A 74 -8.61 -3.85 -19.80
N GLY A 75 -8.68 -3.26 -18.60
CA GLY A 75 -9.77 -3.46 -17.64
C GLY A 75 -9.82 -4.85 -17.00
N ARG A 76 -8.72 -5.62 -17.06
CA ARG A 76 -8.65 -6.97 -16.46
C ARG A 76 -8.44 -6.91 -14.95
N VAL A 77 -7.72 -5.89 -14.47
CA VAL A 77 -7.46 -5.62 -13.04
C VAL A 77 -7.98 -4.22 -12.73
N ARG A 78 -8.83 -4.10 -11.71
CA ARG A 78 -9.19 -2.81 -11.13
C ARG A 78 -8.09 -2.37 -10.19
N ILE A 79 -7.67 -1.11 -10.27
CA ILE A 79 -6.64 -0.55 -9.39
C ILE A 79 -7.29 0.43 -8.41
N GLU A 80 -7.01 0.22 -7.14
CA GLU A 80 -7.43 1.04 -6.00
C GLU A 80 -6.20 1.61 -5.31
N ALA A 81 -6.40 2.53 -4.37
CA ALA A 81 -5.35 2.99 -3.47
C ALA A 81 -5.80 2.89 -2.01
N ALA A 82 -4.86 2.60 -1.10
CA ALA A 82 -5.09 2.66 0.33
C ALA A 82 -4.11 3.65 0.97
N THR A 83 -4.64 4.61 1.73
CA THR A 83 -3.85 5.57 2.50
C THR A 83 -3.15 4.90 3.67
N ASP A 84 -2.10 5.52 4.18
CA ASP A 84 -1.36 5.04 5.35
C ASP A 84 -2.28 4.84 6.56
N GLN A 85 -3.26 5.74 6.74
CA GLN A 85 -4.25 5.64 7.82
C GLN A 85 -5.14 4.40 7.68
N GLU A 86 -5.64 4.12 6.47
CA GLU A 86 -6.45 2.93 6.20
C GLU A 86 -5.65 1.65 6.41
N VAL A 87 -4.39 1.63 5.99
CA VAL A 87 -3.47 0.50 6.18
C VAL A 87 -3.24 0.25 7.66
N ILE A 88 -2.96 1.29 8.45
CA ILE A 88 -2.76 1.17 9.90
C ILE A 88 -4.04 0.66 10.59
N ALA A 89 -5.21 1.15 10.20
CA ALA A 89 -6.48 0.69 10.73
C ALA A 89 -6.75 -0.79 10.40
N ALA A 90 -6.47 -1.21 9.17
CA ALA A 90 -6.58 -2.60 8.73
C ALA A 90 -5.60 -3.53 9.47
N LEU A 91 -4.36 -3.08 9.70
CA LEU A 91 -3.38 -3.83 10.48
C LEU A 91 -3.88 -4.04 11.92
N LYS A 92 -4.32 -2.95 12.58
CA LYS A 92 -4.88 -3.01 13.94
C LYS A 92 -6.05 -4.00 14.01
N ARG A 93 -6.91 -4.02 12.99
CA ARG A 93 -8.04 -4.96 12.91
C ARG A 93 -7.55 -6.40 12.81
N MET A 94 -6.66 -6.70 11.86
CA MET A 94 -6.09 -8.04 11.63
C MET A 94 -5.43 -8.58 12.90
N MET A 95 -4.63 -7.76 13.58
CA MET A 95 -3.97 -8.15 14.82
C MET A 95 -4.95 -8.48 15.94
N ARG A 96 -6.02 -7.69 16.08
CA ARG A 96 -7.00 -7.85 17.17
C ARG A 96 -7.98 -8.99 16.91
N SER A 97 -8.36 -9.25 15.66
CA SER A 97 -9.34 -10.30 15.34
C SER A 97 -8.70 -11.65 15.06
N GLU A 98 -7.59 -11.68 14.33
CA GLU A 98 -6.96 -12.93 13.87
C GLU A 98 -5.65 -13.26 14.58
N GLY A 99 -5.07 -12.32 15.35
CA GLY A 99 -3.76 -12.50 15.96
C GLY A 99 -2.60 -12.52 14.95
N ILE A 100 -2.83 -12.02 13.74
CA ILE A 100 -1.84 -11.99 12.65
C ILE A 100 -1.26 -10.59 12.51
N ILE A 101 0.07 -10.51 12.37
CA ILE A 101 0.78 -9.28 12.04
C ILE A 101 1.24 -9.38 10.57
N GLY A 102 0.41 -8.87 9.67
CA GLY A 102 0.73 -8.81 8.24
C GLY A 102 1.83 -7.78 7.95
N ALA A 103 2.58 -7.99 6.87
CA ALA A 103 3.43 -6.94 6.33
C ALA A 103 2.57 -5.71 5.92
N LEU A 104 3.13 -4.51 6.01
CA LEU A 104 2.39 -3.29 5.67
C LEU A 104 2.00 -3.28 4.19
N GLU A 105 2.83 -3.85 3.32
CA GLU A 105 2.54 -4.03 1.89
C GLU A 105 1.29 -4.89 1.69
N SER A 106 1.20 -6.05 2.34
CA SER A 106 0.04 -6.93 2.25
C SER A 106 -1.21 -6.31 2.87
N THR A 107 -1.03 -5.50 3.91
CA THR A 107 -2.13 -4.84 4.60
C THR A 107 -2.84 -3.81 3.73
N HIS A 108 -2.18 -3.26 2.69
CA HIS A 108 -2.85 -2.44 1.68
C HIS A 108 -3.99 -3.20 1.00
N ALA A 109 -3.75 -4.46 0.62
CA ALA A 109 -4.79 -5.30 0.02
C ALA A 109 -5.95 -5.55 0.99
N LEU A 110 -5.65 -5.76 2.29
CA LEU A 110 -6.70 -5.87 3.30
C LEU A 110 -7.49 -4.58 3.46
N ALA A 111 -6.81 -3.43 3.51
CA ALA A 111 -7.46 -2.12 3.63
C ALA A 111 -8.44 -1.86 2.47
N GLY A 112 -8.02 -2.15 1.24
CA GLY A 112 -8.90 -2.07 0.07
C GLY A 112 -10.10 -3.02 0.19
N ALA A 113 -9.87 -4.29 0.54
CA ALA A 113 -10.93 -5.28 0.70
C ALA A 113 -11.95 -4.88 1.79
N LEU A 114 -11.50 -4.35 2.92
CA LEU A 114 -12.38 -3.94 4.03
C LEU A 114 -13.37 -2.84 3.64
N ARG A 115 -13.08 -2.03 2.61
CA ARG A 115 -14.04 -1.05 2.07
C ARG A 115 -15.21 -1.70 1.33
N GLU A 116 -14.95 -2.84 0.69
CA GLU A 116 -15.90 -3.46 -0.23
C GLU A 116 -16.77 -4.51 0.47
N VAL A 117 -16.20 -5.26 1.41
CA VAL A 117 -16.88 -6.39 2.08
C VAL A 117 -18.17 -6.01 2.80
N GLY A 118 -18.33 -4.76 3.23
CA GLY A 118 -19.56 -4.28 3.88
C GLY A 118 -20.77 -4.24 2.95
N ALA A 119 -20.56 -4.16 1.64
CA ALA A 119 -21.61 -4.14 0.62
C ALA A 119 -21.81 -5.51 -0.06
N MET A 120 -21.00 -6.51 0.28
CA MET A 120 -21.05 -7.83 -0.32
C MET A 120 -22.12 -8.72 0.30
N THR A 121 -22.60 -9.70 -0.47
CA THR A 121 -23.50 -10.73 0.03
C THR A 121 -22.72 -11.84 0.76
N PRO A 122 -23.32 -12.56 1.73
CA PRO A 122 -22.62 -13.56 2.53
C PRO A 122 -22.04 -14.75 1.76
N ASP A 123 -22.50 -14.99 0.53
CA ASP A 123 -22.06 -16.06 -0.37
C ASP A 123 -20.85 -15.65 -1.23
N GLN A 124 -20.48 -14.37 -1.27
CA GLN A 124 -19.30 -13.91 -1.97
C GLN A 124 -18.02 -14.19 -1.16
N VAL A 125 -16.94 -14.54 -1.87
CA VAL A 125 -15.65 -14.89 -1.27
C VAL A 125 -14.57 -13.92 -1.75
N VAL A 126 -13.81 -13.36 -0.82
CA VAL A 126 -12.65 -12.51 -1.10
C VAL A 126 -11.37 -13.27 -0.74
N LEU A 127 -10.44 -13.34 -1.68
CA LEU A 127 -9.09 -13.87 -1.44
C LEU A 127 -8.10 -12.71 -1.36
N ILE A 128 -7.41 -12.58 -0.22
CA ILE A 128 -6.45 -11.52 0.03
C ILE A 128 -5.04 -12.11 0.06
N GLY A 129 -4.14 -11.56 -0.75
CA GLY A 129 -2.74 -11.97 -0.77
C GLY A 129 -1.96 -11.44 0.43
N LEU A 130 -1.69 -12.29 1.42
CA LEU A 130 -0.76 -11.99 2.52
C LEU A 130 0.68 -12.35 2.12
N SER A 131 1.29 -11.48 1.31
CA SER A 131 2.63 -11.69 0.74
C SER A 131 3.78 -11.74 1.75
N GLY A 132 3.59 -11.25 2.98
CA GLY A 132 4.64 -11.27 3.99
C GLY A 132 4.15 -11.09 5.42
N ARG A 133 5.08 -11.32 6.36
CA ARG A 133 4.91 -11.12 7.80
C ARG A 133 5.49 -9.77 8.23
N GLY A 134 4.86 -9.12 9.21
CA GLY A 134 5.23 -7.79 9.69
C GLY A 134 6.45 -7.74 10.61
N ASP A 135 7.06 -8.88 10.96
CA ASP A 135 8.22 -8.92 11.88
C ASP A 135 9.39 -8.06 11.41
N LYS A 136 9.61 -7.99 10.07
CA LYS A 136 10.69 -7.19 9.48
C LYS A 136 10.47 -5.68 9.62
N ASP A 137 9.20 -5.27 9.74
CA ASP A 137 8.78 -3.88 9.79
C ASP A 137 8.32 -3.49 11.20
N ILE A 138 8.68 -4.26 12.23
CA ILE A 138 8.11 -4.08 13.58
C ILE A 138 8.34 -2.68 14.14
N PHE A 139 9.45 -2.03 13.79
CA PHE A 139 9.74 -0.66 14.20
C PHE A 139 8.88 0.36 13.45
N THR A 140 8.74 0.20 12.13
CA THR A 140 7.84 1.03 11.30
C THR A 140 6.40 0.86 11.74
N ILE A 141 5.99 -0.37 12.03
CA ILE A 141 4.66 -0.69 12.57
C ILE A 141 4.48 -0.02 13.92
N ALA A 142 5.42 -0.17 14.86
CA ALA A 142 5.28 0.42 16.19
C ALA A 142 5.22 1.97 16.14
N ASP A 143 6.00 2.59 15.25
CA ASP A 143 5.93 4.03 14.99
C ASP A 143 4.59 4.44 14.37
N ALA A 144 4.15 3.74 13.32
CA ALA A 144 2.88 3.97 12.64
C ALA A 144 1.66 3.74 13.55
N LEU A 145 1.75 2.80 14.49
CA LEU A 145 0.72 2.54 15.49
C LEU A 145 0.70 3.60 16.61
N ALA A 146 1.73 4.44 16.68
CA ALA A 146 2.01 5.36 17.79
C ALA A 146 2.01 4.64 19.15
N ASP A 147 2.65 3.48 19.22
CA ASP A 147 2.66 2.66 20.43
C ASP A 147 3.44 3.35 21.57
N GLU A 148 2.74 3.67 22.67
CA GLU A 148 3.34 4.40 23.79
C GLU A 148 4.49 3.65 24.45
N ASN A 149 4.42 2.31 24.52
CA ASN A 149 5.47 1.50 25.14
C ASN A 149 6.72 1.51 24.28
N TRP A 150 6.54 1.48 22.95
CA TRP A 150 7.62 1.64 21.99
C TRP A 150 8.28 3.02 22.07
N GLN A 151 7.49 4.10 22.13
CA GLN A 151 8.02 5.46 22.27
C GLN A 151 8.81 5.62 23.58
N ARG A 152 8.30 5.08 24.69
CA ARG A 152 9.05 5.04 25.97
C ARG A 152 10.33 4.23 25.88
N PHE A 153 10.28 3.05 25.27
CA PHE A 153 11.46 2.21 25.06
C PHE A 153 12.55 2.95 24.26
N LEU A 154 12.17 3.67 23.20
CA LEU A 154 13.10 4.47 22.41
C LEU A 154 13.72 5.60 23.23
N ALA A 155 12.91 6.35 23.99
CA ALA A 155 13.40 7.41 24.87
C ALA A 155 14.41 6.88 25.91
N ASP A 156 14.09 5.74 26.53
CA ASP A 156 14.97 5.05 27.48
C ASP A 156 16.27 4.59 26.82
N LYS A 157 16.23 4.11 25.57
CA LYS A 157 17.42 3.66 24.86
C LYS A 157 18.36 4.82 24.50
N VAL A 158 17.80 5.95 24.03
CA VAL A 158 18.57 7.17 23.69
C VAL A 158 19.21 7.78 24.93
N SER A 159 18.52 7.79 26.08
CA SER A 159 19.09 8.32 27.33
C SER A 159 20.25 7.48 27.89
N ARG A 160 20.43 6.25 27.41
CA ARG A 160 21.49 5.31 27.84
C ARG A 160 22.69 5.24 26.88
N SER A 161 22.62 5.93 25.73
CA SER A 161 23.67 6.00 24.71
C SER A 161 24.35 7.35 24.70
#